data_AF-A0A0D2JTX4-F1
#
_entry.id   AF-A0A0D2JTX4-F1
#
_cell.length_a   1.000
_cell.length_b   1.000
_cell.length_c   1.000
_cell.angle_alpha   90.00
_cell.angle_beta   90.00
_cell.angle_gamma   90.00
#
_symmetry.space_group_name_H-M   'P 1'
#
loop_
_entity.id
_entity.type
_entity.pdbx_description
1 polymer ?
#
loop_
_entity_poly.entity_id
_entity_poly.type
_entity_poly.pdbx_seq_one_letter_code
_entity_poly.pdbx_strand_id
1 'polypeptide(L)'
;MEDMTGLDKNEVRRMRRMQSNRESARRSRKRKQEHLQTLEQQLEDMLSRMQDAQARADEAERRALALEDQLGRARDEIERLGGDPAPHEVRNGGGQPSIEEQPAPGPGLKRQRKQQQPAAALAGDALDARHHDPAPAAKRGKQNGGALNGRRRVSSSGDEESE
;
A
#
# COMPACT_ATOMS: atom_id res chain seq x y z
N MET A 1 -21.91 -45.64 -27.04
CA MET A 1 -21.63 -45.43 -25.61
C MET A 1 -22.48 -44.27 -25.16
N GLU A 2 -23.70 -44.59 -24.75
CA GLU A 2 -24.65 -43.64 -24.14
C GLU A 2 -24.27 -43.54 -22.66
N ASP A 3 -23.84 -42.35 -22.24
CA ASP A 3 -23.33 -42.11 -20.89
C ASP A 3 -24.50 -42.04 -19.88
N MET A 4 -24.79 -43.17 -19.20
CA MET A 4 -25.48 -43.46 -17.92
C MET A 4 -26.52 -42.49 -17.27
N THR A 5 -26.97 -41.42 -17.93
CA THR A 5 -27.90 -40.41 -17.38
C THR A 5 -28.95 -39.92 -18.38
N GLY A 6 -28.95 -40.44 -19.62
CA GLY A 6 -29.94 -40.06 -20.66
C GLY A 6 -29.85 -38.59 -21.13
N LEU A 7 -28.87 -37.83 -20.65
CA LEU A 7 -28.69 -36.41 -20.96
C LEU A 7 -27.66 -36.24 -22.09
N ASP A 8 -27.99 -35.42 -23.08
CA ASP A 8 -27.07 -35.07 -24.17
C ASP A 8 -25.77 -34.45 -23.60
N LYS A 9 -24.63 -34.75 -24.23
CA LYS A 9 -23.31 -34.23 -23.84
C LYS A 9 -23.26 -32.70 -23.82
N ASN A 10 -24.09 -32.04 -24.63
CA ASN A 10 -24.23 -30.58 -24.60
C ASN A 10 -24.93 -30.10 -23.34
N GLU A 11 -25.95 -30.83 -22.88
CA GLU A 11 -26.67 -30.52 -21.67
C GLU A 11 -25.81 -30.72 -20.43
N VAL A 12 -25.03 -31.80 -20.38
CA VAL A 12 -24.02 -32.02 -19.32
C VAL A 12 -23.01 -30.87 -19.27
N ARG A 13 -22.50 -30.41 -20.43
CA ARG A 13 -21.60 -29.26 -20.51
C ARG A 13 -22.26 -27.96 -20.04
N ARG A 14 -23.52 -27.73 -20.42
CA ARG A 14 -24.30 -26.56 -19.97
C ARG A 14 -24.50 -26.59 -18.46
N MET A 15 -24.89 -27.72 -17.87
CA MET A 15 -25.06 -27.86 -16.42
C MET A 15 -23.76 -27.60 -15.66
N ARG A 16 -22.63 -28.14 -16.14
CA ARG A 16 -21.30 -27.86 -15.55
C ARG A 16 -20.95 -26.37 -15.59
N ARG A 17 -21.23 -25.68 -16.71
CA ARG A 17 -21.02 -24.22 -16.82
C ARG A 17 -21.92 -23.44 -15.87
N MET A 18 -23.18 -23.83 -15.73
CA MET A 18 -24.12 -23.19 -14.81
C MET A 18 -23.66 -23.32 -13.35
N GLN A 19 -23.17 -24.49 -12.95
CA GLN A 19 -22.61 -24.70 -11.61
C GLN A 19 -21.33 -23.87 -11.40
N SER A 20 -20.41 -23.89 -12.37
CA SER A 20 -19.17 -23.10 -12.31
C SER A 20 -19.42 -21.59 -12.24
N ASN A 21 -20.32 -21.06 -13.08
CA ASN A 21 -20.70 -19.65 -13.05
C ASN A 21 -21.39 -19.25 -11.74
N ARG A 22 -22.24 -20.13 -11.21
CA ARG A 22 -22.87 -19.89 -9.91
C ARG A 22 -21.82 -19.81 -8.81
N GLU A 23 -20.83 -20.69 -8.83
CA GLU A 23 -19.76 -20.69 -7.85
C GLU A 23 -18.84 -19.48 -8.01
N SER A 24 -18.45 -19.12 -9.23
CA SER A 24 -17.59 -17.96 -9.49
C SER A 24 -18.28 -16.65 -9.07
N ALA A 25 -19.58 -16.50 -9.35
CA ALA A 25 -20.37 -15.36 -8.89
C ALA A 25 -20.45 -15.30 -7.35
N ARG A 26 -20.65 -16.44 -6.67
CA ARG A 26 -20.61 -16.52 -5.20
C ARG A 26 -19.25 -16.08 -4.65
N ARG A 27 -18.16 -16.64 -5.19
CA ARG A 27 -16.79 -16.30 -4.77
C ARG A 27 -16.48 -14.83 -5.01
N SER A 28 -16.92 -14.26 -6.14
CA SER A 28 -16.76 -12.84 -6.45
C SER A 28 -17.48 -11.95 -5.42
N ARG A 29 -18.74 -12.25 -5.10
CA ARG A 29 -19.48 -11.54 -4.05
C ARG A 29 -18.79 -11.65 -2.69
N LYS A 30 -18.35 -12.85 -2.32
CA LYS A 30 -17.63 -13.09 -1.06
C LYS A 30 -16.36 -12.25 -0.97
N ARG A 31 -15.51 -12.26 -2.00
CA ARG A 31 -14.29 -11.44 -2.04
C ARG A 31 -14.58 -9.96 -1.94
N LYS A 32 -15.63 -9.47 -2.62
CA LYS A 32 -16.02 -8.06 -2.53
C LYS A 32 -16.47 -7.70 -1.11
N GLN A 33 -17.24 -8.58 -0.46
CA GLN A 33 -17.66 -8.40 0.93
C GLN A 33 -16.46 -8.40 1.89
N GLU A 34 -15.55 -9.36 1.77
CA GLU A 34 -14.31 -9.42 2.56
C GLU A 34 -13.46 -8.14 2.37
N HIS A 35 -13.38 -7.62 1.13
CA HIS A 35 -12.67 -6.37 0.86
C HIS A 35 -13.34 -5.15 1.49
N LEU A 36 -14.67 -5.05 1.41
CA LEU A 36 -15.43 -3.96 2.06
C LEU A 36 -15.24 -3.99 3.57
N GLN A 37 -15.35 -5.17 4.20
CA GLN A 37 -15.08 -5.34 5.63
C GLN A 37 -13.65 -4.93 6.01
N THR A 38 -12.67 -5.23 5.15
CA THR A 38 -11.28 -4.81 5.38
C THR A 38 -11.16 -3.28 5.34
N LEU A 39 -11.82 -2.62 4.38
CA LEU A 39 -11.82 -1.15 4.29
C LEU A 39 -12.53 -0.51 5.49
N GLU A 40 -13.66 -1.09 5.94
CA GLU A 40 -14.38 -0.64 7.13
C GLU A 40 -13.48 -0.71 8.37
N GLN A 41 -12.77 -1.82 8.58
CA GLN A 41 -11.81 -1.95 9.68
C GLN A 41 -10.68 -0.92 9.57
N GLN A 42 -10.14 -0.70 8.37
CA GLN A 42 -9.09 0.29 8.15
C GLN A 42 -9.57 1.71 8.50
N LEU A 43 -10.81 2.06 8.16
CA LEU A 43 -11.39 3.35 8.53
C LEU A 43 -11.53 3.49 10.05
N GLU A 44 -12.02 2.46 10.73
CA GLU A 44 -12.13 2.44 12.19
C GLU A 44 -10.77 2.60 12.87
N ASP A 45 -9.76 1.86 12.42
CA ASP A 45 -8.39 1.98 12.90
C ASP A 45 -7.82 3.39 12.68
N MET A 46 -8.07 4.00 11.52
CA MET A 46 -7.61 5.35 11.21
C MET A 46 -8.33 6.40 12.06
N LEU A 47 -9.63 6.24 12.29
CA LEU A 47 -10.40 7.12 13.17
C LEU A 47 -9.89 7.06 14.61
N SER A 48 -9.64 5.87 15.15
CA SER A 48 -9.04 5.71 16.48
C SER A 48 -7.69 6.41 16.56
N ARG A 49 -6.79 6.18 15.59
CA ARG A 49 -5.46 6.83 15.57
C ARG A 49 -5.55 8.34 15.46
N MET A 50 -6.50 8.85 14.69
CA MET A 50 -6.74 10.29 14.56
C MET A 50 -7.21 10.88 15.88
N GLN A 51 -8.15 10.23 16.57
CA GLN A 51 -8.61 10.66 17.90
C GLN A 51 -7.49 10.65 18.93
N ASP A 52 -6.65 9.61 18.95
CA ASP A 52 -5.48 9.53 19.84
C ASP A 52 -4.45 10.62 19.53
N ALA A 53 -4.25 10.94 18.25
CA ALA A 53 -3.39 12.05 17.84
C ALA A 53 -3.96 13.41 18.27
N GLN A 54 -5.26 13.60 18.10
CA GLN A 54 -5.97 14.82 18.52
C GLN A 54 -5.87 15.02 20.03
N ALA A 55 -6.14 13.99 20.83
CA ALA A 55 -6.04 14.07 22.28
C ALA A 55 -4.63 14.44 22.76
N ARG A 56 -3.58 13.91 22.09
CA ARG A 56 -2.19 14.28 22.36
C ARG A 56 -1.87 15.72 21.97
N ALA A 57 -2.44 16.21 20.86
CA ALA A 57 -2.29 17.61 20.45
C ALA A 57 -2.95 18.54 21.48
N ASP A 58 -4.19 18.26 21.88
CA ASP A 58 -4.92 19.04 22.90
C ASP A 58 -4.16 19.05 24.24
N GLU A 59 -3.57 17.91 24.64
CA GLU A 59 -2.74 17.84 25.84
C GLU A 59 -1.45 18.66 25.72
N ALA A 60 -0.78 18.59 24.56
CA ALA A 60 0.43 19.37 24.30
C ALA A 60 0.13 20.88 24.32
N GLU A 61 -0.99 21.32 23.74
CA GLU A 61 -1.45 22.71 23.78
C GLU A 61 -1.70 23.18 25.22
N ARG A 62 -2.39 22.37 26.04
CA ARG A 62 -2.60 22.68 27.46
C ARG A 62 -1.29 22.82 28.22
N ARG A 63 -0.31 21.94 27.96
CA ARG A 63 1.02 22.03 28.57
C ARG A 63 1.77 23.27 28.11
N ALA A 64 1.68 23.63 26.83
CA ALA A 64 2.32 24.83 26.29
C ALA A 64 1.76 26.10 26.97
N LEU A 65 0.44 26.23 27.04
CA LEU A 65 -0.20 27.37 27.74
C LEU A 65 0.21 27.45 29.22
N ALA A 66 0.26 26.31 29.91
CA ALA A 66 0.70 26.28 31.31
C ALA A 66 2.16 26.71 31.48
N LEU A 67 3.04 26.36 30.54
CA LEU A 67 4.44 26.80 30.54
C LEU A 67 4.55 28.29 30.19
N GLU A 68 3.76 28.79 29.25
CA GLU A 68 3.70 30.22 28.92
C GLU A 68 3.26 31.05 30.14
N ASP A 69 2.24 30.61 30.88
CA ASP A 69 1.82 31.23 32.13
C ASP A 69 2.92 31.24 33.19
N GLN A 70 3.65 30.12 33.33
CA GLN A 70 4.79 30.02 34.26
C GLN A 70 5.92 30.97 33.86
N LEU A 71 6.25 31.04 32.57
CA LEU A 71 7.25 31.97 32.06
C LEU A 71 6.84 33.43 32.24
N GLY A 72 5.55 33.75 32.05
CA GLY A 72 5.00 35.08 32.35
C GLY A 72 5.22 35.45 33.81
N ARG A 73 4.77 34.60 34.74
CA ARG A 73 4.96 34.83 36.19
C ARG A 73 6.44 34.96 36.59
N ALA A 74 7.32 34.14 35.99
CA ALA A 74 8.74 34.21 36.27
C ALA A 74 9.36 35.52 35.75
N ARG A 75 8.95 36.00 34.58
CA ARG A 75 9.37 37.30 34.03
C ARG A 75 8.91 38.45 34.92
N ASP A 76 7.63 38.44 35.33
CA ASP A 76 7.06 39.47 36.21
C ASP A 76 7.81 39.53 37.55
N GLU A 77 8.21 38.37 38.09
CA GLU A 77 8.96 38.31 39.35
C GLU A 77 10.40 38.81 39.19
N ILE A 78 11.07 38.53 38.06
CA ILE A 78 12.39 39.10 37.75
C ILE A 78 12.30 40.63 37.63
N GLU A 79 11.27 41.14 36.95
CA GLU A 79 11.03 42.58 36.83
C GLU A 79 10.77 43.22 38.20
N ARG A 80 9.93 42.60 39.05
CA ARG A 80 9.66 43.06 40.42
C ARG A 80 10.92 43.12 41.28
N LEU A 81 11.79 42.10 41.19
CA LEU A 81 13.01 42.02 42.00
C LEU A 81 14.12 42.99 41.53
N GLY A 82 13.82 43.90 40.61
CA GLY A 82 14.76 44.89 40.10
C GLY A 82 15.77 44.27 39.15
N GLY A 83 15.39 43.20 38.44
CA GLY A 83 16.17 42.59 37.39
C GLY A 83 16.24 43.50 36.17
N ASP A 84 17.03 44.57 36.26
CA ASP A 84 17.71 45.11 35.11
C ASP A 84 18.52 43.92 34.54
N PRO A 85 18.21 43.40 33.33
CA PRO A 85 19.05 42.39 32.74
C PRO A 85 20.39 43.09 32.47
N ALA A 86 21.36 42.90 33.37
CA ALA A 86 22.73 43.29 33.10
C ALA A 86 23.05 42.78 31.69
N PRO A 87 23.56 43.63 30.78
CA PRO A 87 23.91 43.18 29.45
C PRO A 87 25.03 42.15 29.65
N HIS A 88 24.67 40.88 29.68
CA HIS A 88 25.63 39.80 29.56
C HIS A 88 26.18 39.96 28.15
N GLU A 89 27.35 40.60 28.07
CA GLU A 89 28.21 40.58 26.90
C GLU A 89 28.15 39.16 26.36
N VAL A 90 27.58 39.05 25.15
CA VAL A 90 27.76 37.88 24.31
C VAL A 90 29.26 37.83 24.07
N ARG A 91 29.98 37.12 24.95
CA ARG A 91 31.35 36.74 24.71
C ARG A 91 31.27 35.85 23.48
N ASN A 92 31.60 36.47 22.35
CA ASN A 92 31.92 35.85 21.07
C ASN A 92 33.06 34.84 21.31
N GLY A 93 32.71 33.69 21.88
CA GLY A 93 33.53 32.50 21.92
C GLY A 93 33.32 31.79 20.60
N GLY A 94 34.08 32.20 19.59
CA GLY A 94 34.19 31.49 18.32
C GLY A 94 34.48 30.01 18.58
N GLY A 95 33.47 29.19 18.31
CA GLY A 95 33.53 27.74 18.40
C GLY A 95 32.47 27.18 17.48
N GLN A 96 32.62 27.42 16.18
CA GLN A 96 31.93 26.60 15.18
C GLN A 96 32.35 25.15 15.43
N PRO A 97 31.44 24.20 15.68
CA PRO A 97 31.74 22.82 15.35
C PRO A 97 31.79 22.76 13.82
N SER A 98 32.97 22.52 13.27
CA SER A 98 33.16 22.20 11.86
C SER A 98 32.30 20.97 11.54
N ILE A 99 31.09 21.19 11.03
CA ILE A 99 30.33 20.14 10.35
C ILE A 99 30.99 20.02 8.98
N GLU A 100 31.80 18.97 8.85
CA GLU A 100 32.36 18.51 7.59
C GLU A 100 31.21 18.28 6.61
N GLU A 101 31.09 19.21 5.67
CA GLU A 101 30.08 19.24 4.61
C GLU A 101 30.37 18.07 3.64
N GLN A 102 29.70 16.93 3.85
CA GLN A 102 29.68 15.88 2.85
C GLN A 102 28.90 16.39 1.63
N PRO A 103 29.48 16.36 0.41
CA PRO A 103 28.83 16.91 -0.77
C PRO A 103 27.62 16.06 -1.18
N ALA A 104 26.52 16.76 -1.47
CA ALA A 104 25.30 16.20 -2.04
C ALA A 104 25.58 15.41 -3.33
N PRO A 105 24.97 14.22 -3.53
CA PRO A 105 25.07 13.53 -4.80
C PRO A 105 24.18 14.22 -5.85
N GLY A 106 24.82 14.89 -6.81
CA GLY A 106 24.16 15.46 -7.98
C GLY A 106 23.56 14.38 -8.92
N PRO A 107 22.63 14.77 -9.81
CA PRO A 107 21.91 13.85 -10.67
C PRO A 107 22.70 13.56 -11.95
N GLY A 108 22.92 12.27 -12.26
CA GLY A 108 23.68 11.90 -13.46
C GLY A 108 23.64 10.42 -13.86
N LEU A 109 22.76 10.13 -14.83
CA LEU A 109 22.94 9.20 -15.95
C LEU A 109 23.22 7.69 -15.71
N LYS A 110 22.16 6.91 -16.01
CA LYS A 110 22.13 5.65 -16.78
C LYS A 110 23.33 4.70 -16.64
N ARG A 111 23.15 3.63 -15.85
CA ARG A 111 23.82 2.34 -16.09
C ARG A 111 22.83 1.19 -16.01
N GLN A 112 22.72 0.47 -17.13
CA GLN A 112 22.03 -0.80 -17.25
C GLN A 112 22.61 -1.79 -16.23
N ARG A 113 21.76 -2.47 -15.44
CA ARG A 113 22.17 -3.71 -14.77
C ARG A 113 21.02 -4.71 -14.76
N LYS A 114 21.39 -5.88 -15.26
CA LYS A 114 20.62 -7.08 -15.59
C LYS A 114 19.90 -7.64 -14.36
N GLN A 115 18.64 -8.04 -14.53
CA GLN A 115 17.83 -8.77 -13.55
C GLN A 115 18.56 -10.02 -13.06
N GLN A 116 18.76 -10.13 -11.75
CA GLN A 116 18.93 -11.39 -11.03
C GLN A 116 18.12 -11.28 -9.73
N GLN A 117 17.12 -12.14 -9.60
CA GLN A 117 16.35 -12.35 -8.37
C GLN A 117 17.16 -13.22 -7.40
N PRO A 118 17.07 -13.00 -6.06
CA PRO A 118 17.45 -14.03 -5.11
C PRO A 118 16.23 -14.79 -4.58
N ALA A 119 16.32 -16.11 -4.70
CA ALA A 119 15.57 -17.08 -3.93
C ALA A 119 15.99 -17.03 -2.45
N ALA A 120 15.03 -17.16 -1.54
CA ALA A 120 15.29 -17.59 -0.18
C ALA A 120 14.18 -18.57 0.22
N ALA A 121 14.58 -19.82 0.39
CA ALA A 121 13.80 -20.88 1.01
C ALA A 121 14.65 -21.48 2.15
N LEU A 122 13.94 -22.13 3.08
CA LEU A 122 14.38 -22.98 4.21
C LEU A 122 14.69 -22.26 5.54
N ALA A 123 14.23 -22.74 6.71
CA ALA A 123 13.55 -24.01 7.05
C ALA A 123 12.88 -23.97 8.45
N GLY A 124 11.99 -24.94 8.66
CA GLY A 124 11.38 -25.36 9.93
C GLY A 124 10.00 -25.99 9.68
N ASP A 125 9.91 -27.15 9.02
CA ASP A 125 9.71 -28.52 9.61
C ASP A 125 8.43 -28.62 10.47
N ALA A 126 7.49 -29.56 10.31
CA ALA A 126 7.44 -30.86 9.64
C ALA A 126 5.94 -31.28 9.44
N LEU A 127 5.52 -31.71 8.23
CA LEU A 127 5.30 -33.10 7.76
C LEU A 127 3.92 -33.73 8.10
N ASP A 128 3.02 -33.78 7.11
CA ASP A 128 2.30 -35.02 6.74
C ASP A 128 1.71 -34.90 5.31
N ALA A 129 2.35 -35.52 4.32
CA ALA A 129 1.73 -35.73 3.01
C ALA A 129 2.36 -36.92 2.28
N ARG A 130 1.52 -37.94 2.11
CA ARG A 130 1.76 -39.18 1.37
C ARG A 130 1.88 -38.91 -0.14
N HIS A 131 2.76 -39.69 -0.77
CA HIS A 131 2.81 -40.12 -2.18
C HIS A 131 2.04 -39.31 -3.25
N HIS A 132 2.79 -38.77 -4.24
CA HIS A 132 2.39 -38.93 -5.64
C HIS A 132 3.57 -38.77 -6.62
N ASP A 133 3.80 -39.81 -7.41
CA ASP A 133 4.72 -39.84 -8.56
C ASP A 133 4.35 -38.86 -9.68
N PRO A 134 5.33 -38.26 -10.40
CA PRO A 134 5.09 -37.62 -11.68
C PRO A 134 5.50 -38.52 -12.87
N ALA A 135 4.56 -38.79 -13.78
CA ALA A 135 4.79 -39.46 -15.06
C ALA A 135 5.28 -38.48 -16.16
N PRO A 136 5.94 -38.95 -17.23
CA PRO A 136 6.92 -38.17 -17.98
C PRO A 136 6.42 -37.42 -19.22
N ALA A 137 7.21 -36.39 -19.57
CA ALA A 137 7.03 -35.44 -20.65
C ALA A 137 7.06 -36.05 -22.07
N ALA A 138 6.10 -35.63 -22.91
CA ALA A 138 6.11 -35.84 -24.35
C ALA A 138 6.50 -34.55 -25.10
N LYS A 139 7.36 -34.73 -26.11
CA LYS A 139 8.03 -33.70 -26.92
C LYS A 139 7.15 -33.14 -28.05
N ARG A 140 7.50 -31.89 -28.41
CA ARG A 140 7.56 -31.28 -29.77
C ARG A 140 6.26 -30.96 -30.53
N GLY A 141 6.12 -29.67 -30.85
CA GLY A 141 5.37 -29.16 -32.00
C GLY A 141 5.69 -27.68 -32.27
N LYS A 142 6.70 -27.41 -33.11
CA LYS A 142 6.90 -26.11 -33.77
C LYS A 142 5.89 -26.02 -34.91
N GLN A 143 5.07 -24.96 -35.00
CA GLN A 143 4.63 -24.38 -36.28
C GLN A 143 4.35 -22.87 -36.14
N ASN A 144 4.79 -22.15 -37.17
CA ASN A 144 4.72 -20.71 -37.41
C ASN A 144 3.30 -20.24 -37.77
N GLY A 145 3.08 -18.92 -37.64
CA GLY A 145 2.32 -18.16 -38.64
C GLY A 145 1.12 -17.38 -38.10
N GLY A 146 1.09 -16.08 -38.37
CA GLY A 146 -0.15 -15.30 -38.35
C GLY A 146 -0.07 -13.91 -37.73
N ALA A 147 0.72 -13.01 -38.34
CA ALA A 147 0.48 -11.58 -38.17
C ALA A 147 -0.80 -11.21 -38.93
N LEU A 148 -1.80 -10.64 -38.24
CA LEU A 148 -2.89 -9.90 -38.90
C LEU A 148 -3.23 -8.65 -38.09
N ASN A 149 -2.91 -7.53 -38.73
CA ASN A 149 -3.31 -6.18 -38.37
C ASN A 149 -4.83 -5.98 -38.45
N GLY A 150 -5.32 -5.05 -37.62
CA GLY A 150 -6.36 -4.12 -38.04
C GLY A 150 -7.79 -4.39 -37.52
N ARG A 151 -8.23 -3.56 -36.58
CA ARG A 151 -9.41 -2.70 -36.74
C ARG A 151 -9.54 -1.74 -35.57
N ARG A 152 -9.18 -0.47 -35.82
CA ARG A 152 -9.70 0.68 -35.08
C ARG A 152 -11.21 0.75 -35.37
N ARG A 153 -12.04 0.84 -34.33
CA ARG A 153 -13.35 1.48 -34.44
C ARG A 153 -13.30 2.75 -33.60
N VAL A 154 -13.17 3.86 -34.30
CA VAL A 154 -13.67 5.16 -33.88
C VAL A 154 -15.16 5.16 -34.21
N SER A 155 -16.01 5.42 -33.23
CA SER A 155 -17.40 5.82 -33.45
C SER A 155 -17.68 7.03 -32.58
N SER A 156 -17.71 8.16 -33.27
CA SER A 156 -18.24 9.45 -32.90
C SER A 156 -19.77 9.40 -32.83
N SER A 157 -20.33 9.95 -31.74
CA SER A 157 -21.67 10.53 -31.62
C SER A 157 -21.70 11.18 -30.22
N GLY A 158 -21.70 12.48 -30.01
CA GLY A 158 -22.24 13.55 -30.85
C GLY A 158 -23.74 13.67 -30.62
N ASP A 159 -24.14 14.04 -29.40
CA ASP A 159 -25.50 14.50 -29.08
C ASP A 159 -25.35 15.81 -28.29
N GLU A 160 -25.38 16.89 -29.05
CA GLU A 160 -25.85 18.20 -28.61
C GLU A 160 -27.38 18.13 -28.58
N GLU A 161 -28.01 18.40 -27.44
CA GLU A 161 -29.33 19.01 -27.45
C GLU A 161 -29.47 19.90 -26.23
N SER A 162 -29.73 21.16 -26.53
CA SER A 162 -29.94 22.26 -25.60
C SER A 162 -31.43 22.51 -25.51
N GLU A 163 -31.95 22.65 -24.30
CA GLU A 163 -33.15 23.43 -23.97
C GLU A 163 -32.86 24.28 -22.74
#